data_AF-A0AA41Z3P7-F1
#
_entry.id   AF-A0AA41Z3P7-F1
#
_cell.length_a   1.000
_cell.length_b   1.000
_cell.length_c   1.000
_cell.angle_alpha   90.00
_cell.angle_beta   90.00
_cell.angle_gamma   90.00
#
_symmetry.space_group_name_H-M   'P 1'
#
loop_
_entity.id
_entity.type
_entity.pdbx_description
1 polymer ?
#
loop_
_entity_poly.entity_id
_entity_poly.type
_entity_poly.pdbx_seq_one_letter_code
_entity_poly.pdbx_strand_id
1 'polypeptide(L)' 'MTDTYEDAEPDETVFVSGVGNMSLRSAVRRYLEAREHGLLVSLFRDAGKMPSVFDAVDVERLSKLKRFRVLAG' A
#
# COMPACT_ATOMS: atom_id res chain seq x y z
N MET A 1 13.35 13.54 10.04
CA MET A 1 12.46 12.37 9.93
C MET A 1 12.18 12.24 8.45
N THR A 2 12.87 11.32 7.77
CA THR A 2 12.76 11.16 6.32
C THR A 2 11.38 10.59 6.03
N ASP A 3 10.58 11.31 5.25
CA ASP A 3 9.26 10.86 4.80
C ASP A 3 9.50 9.70 3.81
N THR A 4 9.59 8.46 4.32
CA THR A 4 10.03 7.22 3.62
C THR A 4 9.08 6.77 2.49
N TYR A 5 8.21 7.65 2.02
CA TYR A 5 7.02 7.33 1.23
C TYR A 5 6.85 8.23 -0.01
N GLU A 6 7.61 9.31 -0.15
CA GLU A 6 7.57 10.15 -1.35
C GLU A 6 8.06 9.39 -2.59
N ASP A 7 9.00 8.46 -2.40
CA ASP A 7 9.60 7.61 -3.43
C ASP A 7 8.81 6.31 -3.71
N ALA A 8 7.66 6.10 -3.06
CA ALA A 8 6.89 4.88 -3.23
C ALA A 8 6.36 4.73 -4.67
N GLU A 9 6.77 3.68 -5.36
CA GLU A 9 6.43 3.45 -6.77
C GLU A 9 5.21 2.53 -6.90
N PRO A 10 4.21 2.84 -7.74
CA PRO A 10 2.97 2.07 -7.81
C PRO A 10 3.15 0.58 -8.12
N ASP A 11 4.22 0.26 -8.85
CA ASP A 11 4.51 -1.09 -9.34
C ASP A 11 5.59 -1.78 -8.49
N GLU A 12 6.05 -1.16 -7.40
CA GLU A 12 6.96 -1.83 -6.46
C GLU A 12 6.26 -3.00 -5.78
N THR A 13 7.04 -4.04 -5.48
CA THR A 13 6.52 -5.24 -4.82
C THR A 13 6.41 -5.00 -3.32
N VAL A 14 5.23 -5.28 -2.78
CA VAL A 14 4.94 -5.23 -1.35
C VAL A 14 4.28 -6.53 -0.91
N PHE A 15 4.46 -6.88 0.34
CA PHE A 15 3.79 -8.02 0.95
C PHE A 15 2.52 -7.56 1.67
N VAL A 16 1.40 -8.25 1.42
CA VAL A 16 0.13 -8.02 2.11
C VAL A 16 -0.17 -9.21 3.02
N SER A 17 -0.37 -8.95 4.31
CA SER A 17 -0.70 -9.99 5.29
C SER A 17 -1.96 -10.77 4.86
N GLY A 18 -1.88 -12.10 4.88
CA GLY A 18 -2.99 -12.98 4.48
C GLY A 18 -3.28 -13.05 2.97
N VAL A 19 -2.48 -12.37 2.13
CA VAL A 19 -2.65 -12.41 0.66
C VAL A 19 -1.36 -12.77 -0.07
N GLY A 20 -0.21 -12.23 0.35
CA GLY A 20 1.08 -12.44 -0.31
C GLY A 20 1.61 -11.21 -1.05
N ASN A 21 2.61 -11.42 -1.90
CA ASN A 21 3.26 -10.35 -2.65
C ASN A 21 2.38 -9.83 -3.78
N MET A 22 2.32 -8.51 -3.94
CA MET A 22 1.65 -7.83 -5.06
C MET A 22 2.23 -6.44 -5.29
N SER A 23 1.77 -5.74 -6.33
CA SER A 23 2.15 -4.34 -6.53
C SER A 23 1.57 -3.44 -5.43
N LEU A 24 2.28 -2.38 -5.07
CA LEU A 24 1.80 -1.40 -4.08
C LEU A 24 0.44 -0.82 -4.47
N ARG A 25 0.19 -0.59 -5.77
CA ARG A 25 -1.14 -0.17 -6.27
C ARG A 25 -2.23 -1.17 -5.91
N SER A 26 -2.02 -2.46 -6.18
CA SER A 26 -2.99 -3.50 -5.84
C SER A 26 -3.17 -3.64 -4.33
N ALA A 27 -2.10 -3.46 -3.56
CA ALA A 27 -2.13 -3.51 -2.11
C ALA A 27 -2.95 -2.36 -1.50
N VAL A 28 -2.76 -1.12 -1.99
CA VAL A 28 -3.54 0.06 -1.59
C VAL A 28 -5.03 -0.17 -1.87
N ARG A 29 -5.38 -0.68 -3.06
CA ARG A 29 -6.78 -1.00 -3.38
C ARG A 29 -7.37 -2.03 -2.41
N ARG A 30 -6.64 -3.11 -2.18
CA ARG A 30 -7.10 -4.20 -1.32
C ARG A 30 -7.21 -3.80 0.14
N TYR A 31 -6.36 -2.89 0.60
CA TYR A 31 -6.47 -2.28 1.92
C TYR A 31 -7.79 -1.50 2.09
N LEU A 32 -8.15 -0.69 1.08
CA LEU A 32 -9.40 0.08 1.11
C LEU A 32 -10.61 -0.84 1.10
N GLU A 33 -10.63 -1.84 0.22
CA GLU A 33 -11.68 -2.89 0.18
C GLU A 33 -11.79 -3.62 1.53
N ALA A 34 -10.66 -4.06 2.10
CA ALA A 34 -10.63 -4.72 3.40
C ALA A 34 -11.21 -3.83 4.51
N ARG A 35 -10.85 -2.54 4.51
CA ARG A 35 -11.33 -1.59 5.51
C ARG A 35 -12.84 -1.33 5.41
N GLU A 36 -13.40 -1.27 4.20
CA GLU A 36 -14.85 -1.17 3.97
C GLU A 36 -15.61 -2.38 4.54
N HIS A 37 -14.99 -3.56 4.51
CA HIS A 37 -15.52 -4.80 5.08
C HIS A 37 -15.15 -5.05 6.55
N GLY A 38 -14.47 -4.12 7.22
CA GLY A 38 -14.04 -4.28 8.62
C GLY A 38 -12.91 -5.29 8.83
N LEU A 39 -12.16 -5.63 7.78
CA LEU A 39 -11.03 -6.56 7.82
C LEU A 39 -9.72 -5.82 8.09
N LEU A 40 -8.85 -6.44 8.87
CA LEU A 40 -7.51 -5.94 9.17
C LEU A 40 -6.49 -6.55 8.21
N VAL A 41 -5.84 -5.71 7.41
CA VAL A 41 -4.72 -6.08 6.55
C VAL A 41 -3.54 -5.14 6.77
N SER A 42 -2.33 -5.69 6.69
CA SER A 42 -1.07 -4.94 6.86
C SER A 42 -0.25 -5.03 5.59
N LEU A 43 0.36 -3.91 5.20
CA LEU A 43 1.15 -3.76 3.99
C LEU A 43 2.62 -3.54 4.38
N PHE A 44 3.51 -4.32 3.80
CA PHE A 44 4.94 -4.28 4.11
C PHE A 44 5.73 -3.99 2.83
N ARG A 45 6.49 -2.90 2.81
CA ARG A 45 7.43 -2.56 1.73
C ARG A 45 8.67 -3.43 1.88
N ASP A 46 9.03 -4.17 0.84
CA ASP A 46 10.29 -4.92 0.82
C ASP A 46 11.44 -4.00 0.39
N ALA A 47 11.80 -3.06 1.26
CA ALA A 47 12.95 -2.19 1.07
C ALA A 47 14.19 -2.83 1.73
N GLY A 48 14.71 -3.90 1.12
CA GLY A 48 16.01 -4.51 1.37
C GLY A 48 16.60 -4.26 2.78
N LYS A 49 16.32 -5.21 3.69
CA LYS A 49 16.79 -5.31 5.10
C LYS A 49 15.95 -4.60 6.18
N MET A 50 15.09 -3.65 5.87
CA MET A 50 14.10 -3.13 6.84
C MET A 50 12.71 -3.08 6.21
N PRO A 51 11.82 -4.05 6.53
CA PRO A 51 10.44 -3.96 6.09
C PRO A 51 9.78 -2.74 6.75
N SER A 52 9.41 -1.73 5.97
CA SER A 52 8.58 -0.63 6.45
C SER A 52 7.11 -1.01 6.30
N VAL A 53 6.31 -0.68 7.31
CA VAL A 53 4.87 -0.91 7.27
C VAL A 53 4.21 0.34 6.69
N PHE A 54 3.32 0.17 5.71
CA PHE A 54 2.41 1.25 5.33
C PHE A 54 1.24 1.24 6.32
N ASP A 55 1.14 2.29 7.12
CA ASP A 55 0.04 2.45 8.06
C ASP A 55 -1.24 2.96 7.34
N ALA A 56 -2.32 3.14 8.12
CA ALA A 56 -3.58 3.62 7.56
C ALA A 56 -3.46 5.00 6.91
N VAL A 57 -2.62 5.89 7.47
CA VAL A 57 -2.40 7.25 6.98
C VAL A 57 -1.60 7.20 5.68
N ASP A 58 -0.58 6.35 5.60
CA ASP A 58 0.23 6.15 4.41
C ASP A 58 -0.63 5.65 3.24
N VAL A 59 -1.43 4.61 3.47
CA VAL A 59 -2.29 4.05 2.43
C VAL A 59 -3.35 5.06 1.97
N GLU A 60 -3.91 5.84 2.91
CA GLU A 60 -4.86 6.89 2.57
C GLU A 60 -4.19 7.99 1.72
N ARG A 61 -2.96 8.42 2.06
CA ARG A 61 -2.19 9.37 1.25
C ARG A 61 -1.90 8.81 -0.14
N LEU A 62 -1.40 7.57 -0.22
CA LEU A 62 -1.09 6.89 -1.48
C LEU A 62 -2.33 6.82 -2.38
N SER A 63 -3.49 6.44 -1.84
CA SER A 63 -4.75 6.35 -2.60
C SER A 63 -5.19 7.68 -3.26
N LYS A 64 -4.79 8.83 -2.70
CA LYS A 64 -5.12 10.16 -3.23
C LYS A 64 -4.20 10.60 -4.36
N LEU A 65 -3.02 9.98 -4.49
CA LEU A 65 -2.06 10.32 -5.55
C LEU A 65 -2.59 9.88 -6.93
N LYS A 66 -2.46 10.76 -7.93
CA LYS A 66 -2.89 10.45 -9.32
C LYS A 66 -2.28 9.16 -9.85
N ARG A 67 -1.02 8.86 -9.50
CA ARG A 67 -0.32 7.64 -9.92
C ARG A 67 -0.91 6.36 -9.33
N PHE A 68 -1.66 6.45 -8.22
CA PHE A 68 -2.34 5.34 -7.55
C PHE A 68 -3.86 5.33 -7.77
N ARG A 69 -4.44 6.40 -8.31
CA ARG A 69 -5.86 6.43 -8.67
C ARG A 69 -6.17 5.29 -9.64
N VAL A 70 -7.04 4.39 -9.20
CA VAL A 70 -7.69 3.42 -10.07
C VAL A 70 -8.65 4.22 -10.94
N LEU A 71 -8.43 4.23 -12.26
CA LEU A 71 -9.47 4.70 -13.18
C LEU A 71 -10.67 3.77 -12.96
N ALA A 72 -11.76 4.32 -12.43
CA ALA A 72 -13.04 3.61 -12.39
C ALA A 72 -13.39 3.25 -13.83
N GLY A 73 -13.36 1.97 -14.13
CA GLY A 73 -13.80 1.36 -15.38
C GLY A 73 -14.83 0.29 -15.06
#